data_AF-A0A1F8F259-F1
#
_entry.id   AF-A0A1F8F259-F1
#
_cell.length_a   1.000
_cell.length_b   1.000
_cell.length_c   1.000
_cell.angle_alpha   90.00
_cell.angle_beta   90.00
_cell.angle_gamma   90.00
#
_symmetry.space_group_name_H-M   'P 1'
#
loop_
_entity.id
_entity.type
_entity.pdbx_description
1 polymer ?
#
loop_
_entity_poly.entity_id
_entity_poly.type
_entity_poly.pdbx_seq_one_letter_code
_entity_poly.pdbx_strand_id
1 'polypeptide(L)'
;MEEKTLNALKWIVGILNINNIPYCIGGGMAVYLYGSSRPVNDIDISVSGQYFPTIVPLVQDYIISGPKHYKNDKWDCTTLSLNYGGRI
;
A
#
# COMPACT_ATOMS: atom_id res chain seq x y z
N MET A 1 7.87 11.47 -10.82
CA MET A 1 7.88 10.27 -9.97
C MET A 1 8.99 9.34 -10.43
N GLU A 2 9.71 8.71 -9.52
CA GLU A 2 10.77 7.76 -9.86
C GLU A 2 10.20 6.45 -10.46
N GLU A 3 10.96 5.81 -11.35
CA GLU A 3 10.54 4.59 -12.05
C GLU A 3 10.18 3.45 -11.10
N LYS A 4 11.01 3.21 -10.07
CA LYS A 4 10.74 2.17 -9.06
C LYS A 4 9.44 2.40 -8.29
N THR A 5 9.07 3.65 -8.02
CA THR A 5 7.80 3.99 -7.36
C THR A 5 6.62 3.71 -8.28
N LEU A 6 6.74 4.06 -9.57
CA LEU A 6 5.70 3.75 -10.56
C LEU A 6 5.53 2.23 -10.73
N ASN A 7 6.62 1.47 -10.75
CA ASN A 7 6.59 0.01 -10.90
C ASN A 7 5.98 -0.66 -9.66
N ALA A 8 6.33 -0.21 -8.45
CA ALA A 8 5.72 -0.67 -7.21
C ALA A 8 4.20 -0.37 -7.17
N LEU A 9 3.79 0.83 -7.56
CA LEU A 9 2.39 1.21 -7.62
C LEU A 9 1.61 0.33 -8.61
N LYS A 10 2.13 0.14 -9.83
CA LYS A 10 1.50 -0.71 -10.85
C LYS A 10 1.37 -2.16 -10.37
N TRP A 11 2.39 -2.68 -9.70
CA TRP A 11 2.39 -4.03 -9.17
C TRP A 11 1.28 -4.23 -8.13
N ILE A 12 1.24 -3.38 -7.08
CA ILE A 12 0.25 -3.55 -6.01
C ILE A 12 -1.17 -3.25 -6.48
N VAL A 13 -1.37 -2.18 -7.28
CA VAL A 13 -2.68 -1.86 -7.86
C VAL A 13 -3.14 -2.95 -8.82
N GLY A 14 -2.22 -3.58 -9.56
CA GLY A 14 -2.53 -4.73 -10.42
C GLY A 14 -3.12 -5.90 -9.61
N ILE A 15 -2.49 -6.25 -8.48
CA ILE A 15 -2.99 -7.28 -7.57
C ILE A 15 -4.40 -6.92 -7.06
N LEU A 16 -4.60 -5.68 -6.59
CA LEU A 16 -5.88 -5.24 -6.06
C LEU A 16 -6.99 -5.26 -7.12
N ASN A 17 -6.69 -4.78 -8.34
CA ASN A 17 -7.64 -4.75 -9.44
C ASN A 17 -8.04 -6.16 -9.92
N ILE A 18 -7.07 -7.07 -10.10
CA ILE A 18 -7.35 -8.45 -10.54
C ILE A 18 -8.28 -9.17 -9.54
N ASN A 19 -8.15 -8.86 -8.25
CA ASN A 19 -8.97 -9.45 -7.20
C ASN A 19 -10.25 -8.64 -6.87
N ASN A 20 -10.56 -7.59 -7.63
CA ASN A 20 -11.69 -6.69 -7.41
C ASN A 20 -11.73 -6.10 -5.98
N ILE A 21 -10.57 -5.75 -5.43
CA ILE A 21 -10.44 -5.21 -4.08
C ILE A 21 -10.53 -3.68 -4.16
N PRO A 22 -11.54 -3.04 -3.56
CA PRO A 22 -11.61 -1.58 -3.47
C PRO A 22 -10.47 -1.05 -2.60
N TYR A 23 -9.84 0.03 -3.04
CA TYR A 23 -8.73 0.65 -2.35
C TYR A 23 -8.74 2.18 -2.49
N CYS A 24 -8.07 2.86 -1.57
CA CYS A 24 -7.82 4.29 -1.62
C CYS A 24 -6.31 4.55 -1.53
N ILE A 25 -5.77 5.35 -2.46
CA ILE A 25 -4.39 5.84 -2.39
C ILE A 25 -4.36 7.03 -1.43
N GLY A 26 -3.44 6.99 -0.46
CA GLY A 26 -3.26 8.03 0.54
C GLY A 26 -1.86 8.65 0.48
N GLY A 27 -1.51 9.34 1.57
CA GLY A 27 -0.14 9.78 1.83
C GLY A 27 0.46 10.71 0.78
N GLY A 28 1.78 10.63 0.63
CA GLY A 28 2.54 11.44 -0.32
C GLY A 28 2.15 11.18 -1.78
N MET A 29 1.77 9.94 -2.10
CA MET A 29 1.34 9.56 -3.45
C MET A 29 0.04 10.26 -3.84
N ALA A 30 -0.97 10.30 -2.97
CA ALA A 30 -2.21 11.01 -3.24
C ALA A 30 -1.95 12.50 -3.52
N VAL A 31 -1.16 13.15 -2.65
CA VAL A 31 -0.80 14.58 -2.80
C VAL A 31 -0.07 14.85 -4.12
N TYR A 32 0.83 13.94 -4.53
CA TYR A 32 1.50 14.02 -5.83
C TYR A 32 0.51 13.90 -7.00
N LEU A 33 -0.45 12.98 -6.94
CA LEU A 33 -1.49 12.81 -7.97
C LEU A 33 -2.38 14.05 -8.11
N TYR A 34 -2.57 14.84 -7.05
CA TYR A 34 -3.28 16.12 -7.08
C TYR A 34 -2.40 17.32 -7.52
N GLY A 35 -1.21 17.07 -8.08
CA GLY A 35 -0.38 18.09 -8.72
C GLY A 35 0.74 18.68 -7.85
N SER A 36 1.02 18.10 -6.68
CA SER A 36 2.16 18.52 -5.87
C SER A 36 3.50 18.13 -6.51
N SER A 37 4.51 18.99 -6.33
CA SER A 37 5.90 18.71 -6.70
C SER A 37 6.71 17.99 -5.62
N ARG A 38 6.09 17.69 -4.47
CA ARG A 38 6.76 17.01 -3.36
C ARG A 38 7.24 15.61 -3.80
N PRO A 39 8.47 15.19 -3.42
CA PRO A 39 8.93 13.83 -3.66
C PRO A 39 8.03 12.78 -3.00
N VAL A 40 7.79 11.68 -3.72
CA VAL A 40 7.06 10.49 -3.22
C VAL A 40 8.08 9.48 -2.72
N ASN A 41 8.06 9.19 -1.42
CA ASN A 41 9.01 8.29 -0.77
C ASN A 41 8.48 6.86 -0.66
N ASP A 42 7.18 6.75 -0.39
CA ASP A 42 6.42 5.56 -0.07
C ASP A 42 5.03 5.59 -0.72
N ILE A 43 4.32 4.45 -0.68
CA ILE A 43 2.97 4.31 -1.23
C ILE A 43 2.02 3.84 -0.13
N ASP A 44 1.16 4.75 0.34
CA ASP A 44 0.10 4.40 1.29
C ASP A 44 -1.18 3.96 0.56
N ILE A 45 -1.65 2.76 0.86
CA ILE A 45 -2.92 2.23 0.34
C ILE A 45 -3.80 1.75 1.50
N SER A 46 -5.03 2.26 1.54
CA SER A 46 -6.06 1.79 2.47
C SER A 46 -7.00 0.80 1.76
N VAL A 47 -7.27 -0.32 2.42
CA VAL A 47 -8.22 -1.35 1.99
C VAL A 47 -9.11 -1.74 3.16
N SER A 48 -10.29 -2.32 2.90
CA SER A 48 -11.08 -2.93 3.97
C SER A 48 -10.36 -4.16 4.55
N GLY A 49 -10.36 -4.27 5.88
CA GLY A 49 -9.73 -5.38 6.60
C GLY A 49 -10.20 -6.77 6.17
N GLN A 50 -11.42 -6.87 5.62
CA GLN A 50 -11.98 -8.12 5.09
C GLN A 50 -11.15 -8.74 3.95
N TYR A 51 -10.33 -7.95 3.25
CA TYR A 51 -9.52 -8.40 2.12
C TYR A 51 -8.11 -8.87 2.52
N PHE A 52 -7.69 -8.71 3.79
CA PHE A 52 -6.38 -9.18 4.25
C PHE A 52 -6.15 -10.67 3.98
N PRO A 53 -7.12 -11.59 4.21
CA PRO A 53 -6.94 -13.00 3.89
C PRO A 53 -6.64 -13.27 2.40
N THR A 54 -7.09 -12.40 1.50
CA THR A 54 -6.81 -12.50 0.06
C THR A 54 -5.49 -11.85 -0.30
N ILE A 55 -5.16 -10.69 0.29
CA ILE A 55 -3.96 -9.92 -0.04
C ILE A 55 -2.70 -10.61 0.48
N VAL A 56 -2.70 -11.04 1.75
CA VAL A 56 -1.49 -11.52 2.45
C VAL A 56 -0.78 -12.67 1.71
N PRO A 57 -1.48 -13.72 1.23
CA PRO A 57 -0.82 -14.78 0.46
C PRO A 57 -0.19 -14.31 -0.86
N LEU A 58 -0.78 -13.29 -1.51
CA LEU A 58 -0.31 -12.79 -2.81
C LEU A 58 0.94 -11.92 -2.71
N VAL A 59 1.22 -11.37 -1.53
CA VAL A 59 2.34 -10.45 -1.29
C VAL A 59 3.33 -10.98 -0.26
N GLN A 60 3.18 -12.22 0.18
CA GLN A 60 3.92 -12.80 1.32
C GLN A 60 5.43 -12.62 1.21
N ASP A 61 5.99 -12.77 0.00
CA ASP A 61 7.43 -12.72 -0.25
C ASP A 61 7.99 -11.28 -0.16
N TYR A 62 7.12 -10.29 -0.12
CA TYR A 62 7.45 -8.87 -0.03
C TYR A 62 7.18 -8.29 1.35
N ILE A 63 6.59 -9.06 2.28
CA ILE A 63 6.24 -8.56 3.61
C ILE A 63 7.50 -8.29 4.42
N ILE A 64 7.66 -7.06 4.87
CA ILE A 64 8.73 -6.66 5.79
C ILE A 64 8.21 -6.36 7.20
N SER A 65 6.90 -6.13 7.36
CA SER A 65 6.27 -5.92 8.66
C SER A 65 4.76 -6.20 8.59
N GLY A 66 4.21 -6.80 9.64
CA GLY A 66 2.79 -7.16 9.73
C GLY A 66 2.45 -8.45 8.97
N PRO A 67 1.15 -8.73 8.73
CA PRO A 67 0.01 -7.93 9.15
C PRO A 67 -0.11 -7.86 10.68
N LYS A 68 -0.26 -6.66 11.24
CA LYS A 68 -0.40 -6.46 12.70
C LYS A 68 -1.50 -5.48 13.00
N HIS A 69 -2.32 -5.81 14.00
CA HIS A 69 -3.38 -4.94 14.49
C HIS A 69 -2.82 -3.93 15.52
N TYR A 70 -3.12 -2.66 15.32
CA TYR A 70 -2.73 -1.55 16.18
C TYR A 70 -3.99 -0.90 16.74
N LYS A 71 -4.07 -0.83 18.07
CA LYS A 71 -5.17 -0.19 18.79
C LYS A 71 -4.63 0.78 19.84
N ASN A 72 -4.91 2.07 19.66
CA ASN A 72 -4.62 3.16 20.59
C ASN A 72 -5.66 4.29 20.40
N ASP A 73 -5.53 5.37 21.15
CA ASP A 73 -6.49 6.49 21.15
C ASP A 73 -6.69 7.16 19.77
N LYS A 74 -5.76 6.97 18.83
CA LYS A 74 -5.79 7.56 17.48
C LYS A 74 -6.05 6.56 16.37
N TRP A 75 -5.77 5.28 16.61
CA TRP A 75 -5.73 4.26 15.57
C TRP A 75 -6.37 2.98 16.05
N ASP A 76 -7.28 2.44 15.25
CA ASP A 76 -7.80 1.08 15.35
C ASP A 76 -7.75 0.48 13.94
N CYS A 77 -6.58 -0.04 13.56
CA CYS A 77 -6.34 -0.52 12.19
C CYS A 77 -5.31 -1.66 12.13
N THR A 78 -5.43 -2.49 11.11
CA THR A 78 -4.42 -3.52 10.77
C THR A 78 -3.54 -2.98 9.66
N THR A 79 -2.22 -3.03 9.85
CA THR A 79 -1.25 -2.55 8.86
C THR A 79 -0.35 -3.67 8.39
N LEU A 80 0.10 -3.53 7.14
CA LEU A 80 1.01 -4.42 6.44
C LEU A 80 1.98 -3.54 5.65
N SER A 81 3.28 -3.77 5.80
CA SER A 81 4.31 -3.08 5.03
C SER A 81 5.01 -4.05 4.09
N LEU A 82 5.11 -3.66 2.83
CA LEU A 82 5.71 -4.44 1.77
C LEU A 82 7.02 -3.76 1.32
N ASN A 83 7.97 -4.50 0.77
CA ASN A 83 9.10 -3.93 0.07
C ASN A 83 9.16 -4.53 -1.34
N TYR A 84 8.86 -3.71 -2.34
CA TYR A 84 8.93 -4.09 -3.73
C TYR A 84 10.00 -3.26 -4.45
N GLY A 85 11.11 -3.90 -4.85
CA GLY A 85 12.19 -3.22 -5.57
C GLY A 85 12.81 -2.05 -4.81
N GLY A 86 12.84 -2.11 -3.46
CA GLY A 86 13.37 -1.03 -2.62
C GLY A 86 12.39 0.12 -2.38
N ARG A 87 11.09 -0.10 -2.61
CA ARG A 87 10.00 0.83 -2.26
C ARG A 87 9.06 0.19 -1.25
N ILE A 88 8.73 0.97 -0.23
CA ILE A 88 7.84 0.60 0.88
C ILE A 88 6.48 1.26 0.66
#